data_AF-A0A249L3D6-F1
#
_entry.id   AF-A0A249L3D6-F1
#
_cell.length_a   1.000
_cell.length_b   1.000
_cell.length_c   1.000
_cell.angle_alpha   90.00
_cell.angle_beta   90.00
_cell.angle_gamma   90.00
#
_symmetry.space_group_name_H-M   'P 1'
#
loop_
_entity.id
_entity.type
_entity.pdbx_description
1 polymer ?
#
loop_
_entity_poly.entity_id
_entity_poly.type
_entity_poly.pdbx_seq_one_letter_code
_entity_poly.pdbx_strand_id
1 'polypeptide(L)'
;MPIELTVADEKTNRLPRDERRAQLLVAALEVFTAAGYHSAAMDEIADRAKVSKPVLYQHFPSKLDLYLAVLDLHIDSLVFAIQKAIAANRENSARVAATVEAYFGFIDSEGEAFRLLFESDMNVEPQVRERLNRMTYDCAAAISAVISIDTGLGKEESMMLAVGIIGTVQTSARHWLDRDGKIDRRRATELVMNLIWRGISGFPKSQS
;
A
#
# COMPACT_ATOMS: atom_id res chain seq x y z
N MET A 1 -47.66 -44.08 2.65
CA MET A 1 -47.66 -42.63 2.94
C MET A 1 -46.28 -42.11 2.58
N PRO A 2 -46.10 -41.30 1.52
CA PRO A 2 -44.79 -40.75 1.19
C PRO A 2 -44.49 -39.55 2.08
N ILE A 3 -43.26 -39.49 2.59
CA ILE A 3 -42.73 -38.34 3.33
C ILE A 3 -42.17 -37.37 2.29
N GLU A 4 -42.80 -36.21 2.13
CA GLU A 4 -42.25 -35.08 1.39
C GLU A 4 -41.01 -34.56 2.14
N LEU A 5 -39.82 -34.71 1.54
CA LEU A 5 -38.66 -33.91 1.92
C LEU A 5 -38.89 -32.49 1.38
N THR A 6 -39.38 -31.61 2.24
CA THR A 6 -39.29 -30.16 2.03
C THR A 6 -37.81 -29.76 1.99
N VAL A 7 -37.35 -29.40 0.80
CA VAL A 7 -36.06 -28.74 0.58
C VAL A 7 -36.11 -27.41 1.33
N ALA A 8 -35.37 -27.33 2.44
CA ALA A 8 -35.22 -26.07 3.16
C ALA A 8 -34.40 -25.11 2.29
N ASP A 9 -35.05 -24.01 1.91
CA ASP A 9 -34.50 -22.86 1.21
C ASP A 9 -33.22 -22.36 1.94
N GLU A 10 -32.07 -22.45 1.27
CA GLU A 10 -30.81 -21.86 1.73
C GLU A 10 -30.98 -20.34 1.74
N LYS A 11 -31.44 -19.80 2.88
CA LYS A 11 -31.45 -18.38 3.16
C LYS A 11 -30.03 -17.84 2.95
N THR A 12 -29.87 -17.09 1.86
CA THR A 12 -28.69 -16.31 1.52
C THR A 12 -28.31 -15.50 2.75
N ASN A 13 -27.26 -15.93 3.45
CA ASN A 13 -26.77 -15.24 4.64
C ASN A 13 -26.30 -13.85 4.20
N ARG A 14 -27.11 -12.83 4.47
CA ARG A 14 -26.82 -11.43 4.14
C ARG A 14 -25.61 -11.03 4.98
N LEU A 15 -24.40 -11.13 4.41
CA LEU A 15 -23.20 -10.63 5.09
C LEU A 15 -23.45 -9.18 5.53
N PRO A 16 -23.01 -8.80 6.74
CA PRO A 16 -22.96 -7.41 7.19
C PRO A 16 -22.37 -6.49 6.11
N ARG A 17 -22.85 -5.25 6.07
CA ARG A 17 -22.49 -4.28 5.01
C ARG A 17 -20.97 -4.10 4.87
N ASP A 18 -20.23 -4.16 5.97
CA ASP A 18 -18.78 -3.98 6.00
C ASP A 18 -18.03 -5.20 5.47
N GLU A 19 -18.47 -6.42 5.82
CA GLU A 19 -17.94 -7.66 5.24
C GLU A 19 -18.18 -7.72 3.73
N ARG A 20 -19.36 -7.26 3.28
CA ARG A 20 -19.66 -7.16 1.85
C ARG A 20 -18.73 -6.19 1.14
N ARG A 21 -18.49 -5.03 1.75
CA ARG A 21 -17.57 -4.04 1.19
C ARG A 21 -16.16 -4.60 1.09
N ALA A 22 -15.66 -5.27 2.12
CA ALA A 22 -14.35 -5.91 2.11
C ALA A 22 -14.23 -6.97 1.00
N GLN A 23 -15.25 -7.82 0.84
CA GLN A 23 -15.28 -8.81 -0.24
C GLN A 23 -15.19 -8.18 -1.63
N LEU A 24 -15.91 -7.07 -1.86
CA LEU A 24 -15.86 -6.35 -3.13
C LEU A 24 -14.48 -5.76 -3.40
N LEU A 25 -13.79 -5.23 -2.36
CA LEU A 25 -12.44 -4.68 -2.51
C LEU A 25 -11.41 -5.76 -2.85
N VAL A 26 -11.49 -6.94 -2.22
CA VAL A 26 -10.61 -8.07 -2.53
C VAL A 26 -10.79 -8.51 -3.99
N ALA A 27 -12.03 -8.72 -4.42
CA ALA A 27 -12.31 -9.11 -5.80
C ALA A 27 -11.87 -8.04 -6.82
N ALA A 28 -12.02 -6.76 -6.46
CA ALA A 28 -11.60 -5.66 -7.30
C ALA A 28 -10.07 -5.59 -7.44
N LEU A 29 -9.33 -5.79 -6.34
CA LEU A 29 -7.86 -5.84 -6.35
C LEU A 29 -7.36 -6.91 -7.32
N GLU A 30 -7.89 -8.14 -7.23
CA GLU A 30 -7.52 -9.25 -8.10
C GLU A 30 -7.77 -8.91 -9.59
N VAL A 31 -8.93 -8.31 -9.90
CA VAL A 31 -9.29 -7.96 -11.28
C VAL A 31 -8.42 -6.82 -11.80
N PHE A 32 -8.22 -5.76 -11.02
CA PHE A 32 -7.42 -4.60 -11.43
C PHE A 32 -5.96 -4.96 -11.65
N THR A 33 -5.41 -5.87 -10.85
CA THR A 33 -4.00 -6.28 -10.95
C THR A 33 -3.77 -7.29 -12.07
N ALA A 34 -4.76 -8.13 -12.39
CA ALA A 34 -4.69 -9.06 -13.51
C ALA A 34 -4.88 -8.37 -14.87
N ALA A 35 -5.85 -7.47 -14.99
CA ALA A 35 -6.26 -6.88 -16.27
C ALA A 35 -5.80 -5.43 -16.49
N GLY A 36 -5.38 -4.73 -15.42
CA GLY A 36 -5.22 -3.28 -15.42
C GLY A 36 -6.56 -2.53 -15.29
N TYR A 37 -6.51 -1.28 -14.87
CA TYR A 37 -7.73 -0.49 -14.62
C TYR A 37 -8.61 -0.35 -15.85
N HIS A 38 -8.03 -0.08 -17.03
CA HIS A 38 -8.80 0.20 -18.25
C HIS A 38 -9.57 -1.02 -18.74
N SER A 39 -8.93 -2.20 -18.74
CA SER A 39 -9.54 -3.46 -19.20
C SER A 39 -10.48 -4.10 -18.18
N ALA A 40 -10.29 -3.81 -16.88
CA ALA A 40 -11.15 -4.34 -15.83
C ALA A 40 -12.63 -3.95 -16.04
N ALA A 41 -13.52 -4.94 -15.92
CA ALA A 41 -14.97 -4.76 -16.05
C ALA A 41 -15.67 -4.91 -14.70
N MET A 42 -16.66 -4.05 -14.44
CA MET A 42 -17.48 -4.14 -13.22
C MET A 42 -18.25 -5.46 -13.12
N ASP A 43 -18.60 -6.06 -14.26
CA ASP A 43 -19.28 -7.37 -14.31
C ASP A 43 -18.37 -8.49 -13.82
N GLU A 44 -17.12 -8.48 -14.27
CA GLU A 44 -16.12 -9.46 -13.84
C GLU A 44 -15.86 -9.36 -12.32
N ILE A 45 -15.82 -8.14 -11.78
CA ILE A 45 -15.66 -7.92 -10.33
C ILE A 45 -16.87 -8.44 -9.56
N ALA A 46 -18.09 -8.19 -10.04
CA ALA A 46 -19.31 -8.65 -9.40
C ALA A 46 -19.37 -10.20 -9.38
N ASP A 47 -19.03 -10.83 -10.51
CA ASP A 47 -18.98 -12.28 -10.65
C ASP A 47 -17.93 -12.88 -9.69
N ARG A 48 -16.73 -12.28 -9.62
CA ARG A 48 -15.66 -12.71 -8.72
C ARG A 48 -16.04 -12.56 -7.25
N ALA A 49 -16.69 -11.45 -6.90
CA ALA A 49 -17.22 -11.22 -5.57
C ALA A 49 -18.49 -12.05 -5.27
N LYS A 50 -19.02 -12.82 -6.23
CA LYS A 50 -20.26 -13.60 -6.10
C LYS A 50 -21.43 -12.72 -5.63
N VAL A 51 -21.54 -11.53 -6.21
CA VAL A 51 -22.65 -10.59 -5.97
C VAL A 51 -23.29 -10.19 -7.29
N SER A 52 -24.54 -9.73 -7.24
CA SER A 52 -25.16 -9.16 -8.43
C SER A 52 -24.57 -7.78 -8.76
N LYS A 53 -24.54 -7.43 -10.04
CA LYS A 53 -24.12 -6.10 -10.52
C LYS A 53 -24.82 -4.95 -9.78
N PRO A 54 -26.15 -4.95 -9.54
CA PRO A 54 -26.80 -3.90 -8.77
C PRO A 54 -26.26 -3.74 -7.34
N VAL A 55 -25.87 -4.84 -6.68
CA VAL A 55 -25.28 -4.78 -5.33
C VAL A 55 -23.91 -4.12 -5.37
N LEU A 56 -23.07 -4.43 -6.37
CA LEU A 56 -21.79 -3.74 -6.55
C LEU A 56 -21.98 -2.23 -6.70
N TYR A 57 -22.89 -1.80 -7.57
CA TYR A 57 -23.18 -0.37 -7.80
C TYR A 57 -23.79 0.36 -6.59
N GLN A 58 -24.49 -0.34 -5.69
CA GLN A 58 -24.96 0.23 -4.42
C GLN A 58 -23.80 0.60 -3.48
N HIS A 59 -22.68 -0.14 -3.54
CA HIS A 59 -21.49 0.14 -2.74
C HIS A 59 -20.54 1.11 -3.43
N PHE A 60 -20.37 0.96 -4.75
CA PHE A 60 -19.41 1.73 -5.53
C PHE A 60 -20.08 2.22 -6.83
N PRO A 61 -20.48 3.51 -6.88
CA PRO A 61 -21.23 4.06 -8.01
C PRO A 61 -20.48 4.00 -9.35
N SER A 62 -19.15 3.98 -9.32
CA SER A 62 -18.31 3.88 -10.50
C SER A 62 -17.10 2.96 -10.29
N LYS A 63 -16.48 2.55 -11.42
CA LYS A 63 -15.21 1.81 -11.41
C LYS A 63 -14.08 2.61 -10.76
N LEU A 64 -14.10 3.94 -10.93
CA LEU A 64 -13.14 4.83 -10.29
C LEU A 64 -13.34 4.86 -8.78
N ASP A 65 -14.58 4.98 -8.28
CA ASP A 65 -14.86 4.95 -6.83
C ASP A 65 -14.38 3.66 -6.18
N LEU A 66 -14.59 2.53 -6.87
CA LEU A 66 -14.10 1.23 -6.44
C LEU A 66 -12.56 1.17 -6.41
N TYR A 67 -11.91 1.65 -7.48
CA TYR A 67 -10.46 1.70 -7.57
C TYR A 67 -9.85 2.55 -6.46
N LEU A 68 -10.41 3.75 -6.23
CA LEU A 68 -9.96 4.65 -5.18
C LEU A 68 -10.16 4.03 -3.79
N ALA A 69 -11.24 3.29 -3.57
CA ALA A 69 -11.47 2.60 -2.31
C ALA A 69 -10.51 1.42 -2.07
N VAL A 70 -10.09 0.72 -3.12
CA VAL A 70 -9.00 -0.27 -3.04
C VAL A 70 -7.70 0.44 -2.70
N LEU A 71 -7.39 1.55 -3.38
CA LEU A 71 -6.19 2.35 -3.15
C LEU A 71 -6.12 2.83 -1.69
N ASP A 72 -7.21 3.41 -1.18
CA ASP A 72 -7.30 3.95 0.19
C ASP A 72 -7.05 2.85 1.24
N LEU A 73 -7.60 1.64 1.04
CA LEU A 73 -7.38 0.51 1.95
C LEU A 73 -5.88 0.15 2.09
N HIS A 74 -5.16 0.12 0.98
CA HIS A 74 -3.76 -0.26 0.95
C HIS A 74 -2.83 0.88 1.37
N ILE A 75 -3.19 2.13 1.08
CA ILE A 75 -2.54 3.32 1.64
C ILE A 75 -2.61 3.28 3.16
N ASP A 76 -3.80 3.06 3.73
CA ASP A 76 -4.00 3.03 5.18
C ASP A 76 -3.20 1.90 5.83
N SER A 77 -3.14 0.72 5.19
CA SER A 77 -2.32 -0.42 5.63
C SER A 77 -0.83 -0.06 5.71
N LEU A 78 -0.29 0.54 4.64
CA LEU A 78 1.13 0.94 4.58
C LEU A 78 1.46 2.03 5.60
N VAL A 79 0.64 3.07 5.69
CA VAL A 79 0.81 4.17 6.65
C VAL A 79 0.81 3.62 8.08
N PHE A 80 -0.15 2.75 8.41
CA PHE A 80 -0.24 2.12 9.72
C PHE A 80 1.00 1.26 10.02
N ALA A 81 1.47 0.46 9.07
CA ALA A 81 2.66 -0.38 9.23
C ALA A 81 3.91 0.45 9.55
N ILE A 82 4.12 1.56 8.84
CA ILE A 82 5.25 2.48 9.07
C ILE A 82 5.14 3.17 10.41
N GLN A 83 3.98 3.72 10.75
CA GLN A 83 3.75 4.39 12.04
C GLN A 83 4.00 3.44 13.21
N LYS A 84 3.49 2.20 13.11
CA LYS A 84 3.71 1.15 14.11
C LYS A 84 5.20 0.79 14.23
N ALA A 85 5.90 0.65 13.12
CA ALA A 85 7.33 0.34 13.08
C ALA A 85 8.17 1.43 13.75
N ILE A 86 7.87 2.71 13.49
CA ILE A 86 8.53 3.86 14.12
C ILE A 86 8.25 3.88 15.63
N ALA A 87 6.98 3.72 16.04
CA ALA A 87 6.57 3.78 17.44
C ALA A 87 7.16 2.64 18.30
N ALA A 88 7.40 1.47 17.70
CA ALA A 88 7.99 0.32 18.38
C ALA A 88 9.49 0.48 18.70
N ASN A 89 10.15 1.51 18.14
CA ASN A 89 11.59 1.71 18.25
C ASN A 89 11.94 3.04 18.94
N ARG A 90 12.99 3.04 19.78
CA ARG A 90 13.48 4.24 20.47
C ARG A 90 14.70 4.86 19.78
N GLU A 91 15.61 4.03 19.30
CA GLU A 91 16.82 4.48 18.61
C GLU A 91 16.52 4.92 17.17
N ASN A 92 17.06 6.06 16.74
CA ASN A 92 16.78 6.61 15.41
C ASN A 92 17.27 5.74 14.26
N SER A 93 18.43 5.10 14.41
CA SER A 93 18.92 4.13 13.43
C SER A 93 17.97 2.93 13.30
N ALA A 94 17.40 2.46 14.41
CA ALA A 94 16.42 1.38 14.42
C ALA A 94 15.08 1.80 13.80
N ARG A 95 14.63 3.05 14.03
CA ARG A 95 13.44 3.61 13.36
C ARG A 95 13.62 3.69 11.84
N VAL A 96 14.80 4.10 11.36
CA VAL A 96 15.13 4.10 9.93
C VAL A 96 15.07 2.68 9.38
N ALA A 97 15.76 1.73 10.01
CA ALA A 97 15.75 0.32 9.61
C ALA A 97 14.31 -0.23 9.53
N ALA A 98 13.52 0.00 10.58
CA ALA A 98 12.15 -0.48 10.66
C ALA A 98 11.22 0.15 9.62
N THR A 99 11.44 1.42 9.25
CA THR A 99 10.70 2.10 8.17
C THR A 99 10.99 1.46 6.82
N VAL A 100 12.27 1.21 6.51
CA VAL A 100 12.67 0.57 5.25
C VAL A 100 12.14 -0.87 5.20
N GLU A 101 12.28 -1.63 6.28
CA GLU A 101 11.73 -3.00 6.37
C GLU A 101 10.20 -3.03 6.24
N ALA A 102 9.47 -2.09 6.84
CA ALA A 102 8.01 -2.02 6.69
C ALA A 102 7.61 -1.80 5.22
N TYR A 103 8.34 -0.93 4.50
CA TYR A 103 8.07 -0.64 3.10
C TYR A 103 8.37 -1.84 2.18
N PHE A 104 9.54 -2.47 2.36
CA PHE A 104 9.90 -3.66 1.59
C PHE A 104 9.05 -4.89 1.96
N GLY A 105 8.67 -5.02 3.23
CA GLY A 105 7.76 -6.07 3.70
C GLY A 105 6.37 -5.93 3.11
N PHE A 106 5.90 -4.70 2.89
CA PHE A 106 4.62 -4.45 2.21
C PHE A 106 4.62 -4.94 0.75
N ILE A 107 5.77 -4.88 0.07
CA ILE A 107 5.91 -5.45 -1.28
C ILE A 107 5.76 -6.98 -1.26
N ASP A 108 6.35 -7.65 -0.26
CA ASP A 108 6.25 -9.11 -0.11
C ASP A 108 4.81 -9.55 0.23
N SER A 109 4.15 -8.83 1.15
CA SER A 109 2.81 -9.21 1.64
C SER A 109 1.68 -8.81 0.70
N GLU A 110 1.84 -7.69 -0.01
CA GLU A 110 0.78 -7.07 -0.81
C GLU A 110 1.26 -6.69 -2.22
N GLY A 111 2.14 -7.49 -2.84
CA GLY A 111 2.78 -7.16 -4.13
C GLY A 111 1.81 -6.83 -5.27
N GLU A 112 0.60 -7.38 -5.27
CA GLU A 112 -0.49 -6.96 -6.18
C GLU A 112 -0.96 -5.54 -5.90
N ALA A 113 -1.24 -5.20 -4.64
CA ALA A 113 -1.61 -3.85 -4.23
C ALA A 113 -0.46 -2.85 -4.41
N PHE A 114 0.79 -3.26 -4.19
CA PHE A 114 1.95 -2.40 -4.44
C PHE A 114 2.05 -2.01 -5.92
N ARG A 115 1.89 -2.99 -6.84
CA ARG A 115 1.87 -2.70 -8.28
C ARG A 115 0.71 -1.76 -8.65
N LEU A 116 -0.47 -1.98 -8.06
CA LEU A 116 -1.62 -1.08 -8.22
C LEU A 116 -1.32 0.35 -7.74
N LEU A 117 -0.66 0.50 -6.59
CA LEU A 117 -0.31 1.79 -5.98
C LEU A 117 0.77 2.54 -6.76
N PHE A 118 1.80 1.85 -7.26
CA PHE A 118 3.04 2.48 -7.70
C PHE A 118 3.42 2.28 -9.16
N GLU A 119 2.87 1.28 -9.84
CA GLU A 119 3.14 0.96 -11.26
C GLU A 119 1.94 1.20 -12.18
N SER A 120 0.76 1.48 -11.62
CA SER A 120 -0.45 1.75 -12.40
C SER A 120 -0.32 3.01 -13.28
N ASP A 121 -0.88 2.93 -14.49
CA ASP A 121 -1.02 4.05 -15.42
C ASP A 121 -2.04 5.10 -14.93
N MET A 122 -2.81 4.78 -13.88
CA MET A 122 -3.76 5.67 -13.24
C MET A 122 -3.14 6.84 -12.47
N ASN A 123 -1.81 6.95 -12.38
CA ASN A 123 -1.14 8.08 -11.74
C ASN A 123 -1.43 9.44 -12.42
N VAL A 124 -1.94 9.43 -13.66
CA VAL A 124 -2.40 10.64 -14.36
C VAL A 124 -3.77 11.14 -13.88
N GLU A 125 -4.57 10.27 -13.26
CA GLU A 125 -5.87 10.63 -12.69
C GLU A 125 -5.68 11.51 -11.45
N PRO A 126 -6.21 12.76 -11.44
CA PRO A 126 -5.99 13.69 -10.33
C PRO A 126 -6.35 13.13 -8.95
N GLN A 127 -7.43 12.35 -8.86
CA GLN A 127 -7.89 11.78 -7.60
C GLN A 127 -6.97 10.67 -7.06
N VAL A 128 -6.28 9.95 -7.95
CA VAL A 128 -5.29 8.93 -7.60
C VAL A 128 -4.00 9.62 -7.15
N ARG A 129 -3.52 10.61 -7.94
CA ARG A 129 -2.32 11.38 -7.61
C ARG A 129 -2.44 12.08 -6.25
N GLU A 130 -3.60 12.66 -5.95
CA GLU A 130 -3.87 13.30 -4.66
C GLU A 130 -3.73 12.33 -3.48
N ARG A 131 -4.24 11.09 -3.62
CA ARG A 131 -4.11 10.06 -2.58
C ARG A 131 -2.67 9.60 -2.38
N LEU A 132 -1.92 9.40 -3.46
CA LEU A 132 -0.51 9.02 -3.38
C LEU A 132 0.35 10.13 -2.75
N ASN A 133 0.05 11.39 -3.08
CA ASN A 133 0.69 12.53 -2.43
C ASN A 133 0.40 12.55 -0.93
N ARG A 134 -0.87 12.39 -0.55
CA ARG A 134 -1.30 12.33 0.86
C ARG A 134 -0.64 11.19 1.63
N MET A 135 -0.62 9.99 1.06
CA MET A 135 0.11 8.84 1.62
C MET A 135 1.58 9.20 1.91
N THR A 136 2.25 9.90 0.99
CA THR A 136 3.63 10.33 1.18
C THR A 136 3.76 11.25 2.40
N TYR A 137 2.85 12.22 2.56
CA TYR A 137 2.83 13.12 3.72
C TYR A 137 2.48 12.42 5.02
N ASP A 138 1.52 11.49 5.00
CA ASP A 138 1.08 10.75 6.20
C ASP A 138 2.18 9.81 6.73
N CYS A 139 2.91 9.15 5.81
CA CYS A 139 4.12 8.38 6.15
C CYS A 139 5.24 9.29 6.69
N ALA A 140 5.45 10.46 6.07
CA ALA A 140 6.48 11.41 6.48
C ALA A 140 6.18 12.07 7.83
N ALA A 141 4.91 12.27 8.19
CA ALA A 141 4.52 12.98 9.41
C ALA A 141 5.09 12.33 10.68
N ALA A 142 5.07 10.99 10.77
CA ALA A 142 5.63 10.27 11.92
C ALA A 142 7.15 10.43 12.03
N ILE A 143 7.86 10.40 10.89
CA ILE A 143 9.31 10.61 10.82
C ILE A 143 9.65 12.06 11.16
N SER A 144 8.89 13.01 10.62
CA SER A 144 9.07 14.44 10.88
C SER A 144 8.92 14.77 12.35
N ALA A 145 7.94 14.17 13.05
CA ALA A 145 7.76 14.37 14.47
C ALA A 145 8.99 13.90 15.27
N VAL A 146 9.52 12.72 14.93
CA VAL A 146 10.75 12.18 15.52
C VAL A 146 11.95 13.09 15.26
N ILE A 147 12.16 13.52 14.01
CA ILE A 147 13.27 14.42 13.65
C ILE A 147 13.19 15.71 14.47
N SER A 148 12.02 16.34 14.51
CA SER A 148 11.85 17.60 15.23
C SER A 148 12.14 17.46 16.72
N ILE A 149 11.63 16.39 17.36
CA ILE A 149 11.85 16.12 18.79
C ILE A 149 13.32 15.84 19.10
N ASP A 150 13.97 14.97 18.32
CA ASP A 150 15.30 14.47 18.68
C ASP A 150 16.44 15.40 18.22
N THR A 151 16.18 16.33 17.30
CA THR A 151 17.20 17.23 16.75
C THR A 151 16.97 18.71 17.07
N GLY A 152 15.74 19.10 17.43
CA GLY A 152 15.35 20.49 17.63
C GLY A 152 15.10 21.29 16.34
N LEU A 153 15.12 20.64 15.17
CA LEU A 153 14.81 21.28 13.89
C LEU A 153 13.35 21.78 13.83
N GLY A 154 13.14 22.82 13.02
CA GLY A 154 11.81 23.36 12.75
C GLY A 154 10.90 22.36 12.05
N LYS A 155 9.58 22.59 12.12
CA LYS A 155 8.57 21.69 11.53
C LYS A 155 8.76 21.51 10.02
N GLU A 156 8.96 22.61 9.30
CA GLU A 156 9.14 22.58 7.83
C GLU A 156 10.42 21.86 7.42
N GLU A 157 11.52 22.11 8.14
CA GLU A 157 12.81 21.43 7.90
C GLU A 157 12.69 19.93 8.17
N SER A 158 12.07 19.56 9.29
CA SER A 158 11.83 18.16 9.66
C SER A 158 10.94 17.45 8.65
N MET A 159 9.90 18.13 8.14
CA MET A 159 9.01 17.58 7.12
C MET A 159 9.74 17.40 5.78
N MET A 160 10.54 18.39 5.36
CA MET A 160 11.34 18.28 4.15
C MET A 160 12.28 17.06 4.19
N LEU A 161 12.95 16.84 5.32
CA LEU A 161 13.81 15.67 5.52
C LEU A 161 13.01 14.36 5.51
N ALA A 162 11.88 14.33 6.21
CA ALA A 162 11.02 13.14 6.27
C ALA A 162 10.45 12.74 4.90
N VAL A 163 10.00 13.72 4.11
CA VAL A 163 9.55 13.50 2.73
C VAL A 163 10.70 12.97 1.86
N GLY A 164 11.91 13.52 2.01
CA GLY A 164 13.10 13.02 1.31
C GLY A 164 13.45 11.57 1.65
N ILE A 165 13.32 11.19 2.94
CA ILE A 165 13.52 9.82 3.40
C ILE A 165 12.48 8.88 2.76
N ILE A 166 11.18 9.19 2.88
CA ILE A 166 10.11 8.38 2.28
C ILE A 166 10.28 8.27 0.77
N GLY A 167 10.59 9.38 0.09
CA GLY A 167 10.85 9.39 -1.35
C GLY A 167 12.02 8.50 -1.76
N THR A 168 13.09 8.45 -0.94
CA THR A 168 14.23 7.57 -1.17
C THR A 168 13.83 6.10 -1.04
N VAL A 169 13.08 5.74 0.00
CA VAL A 169 12.58 4.36 0.20
C VAL A 169 11.68 3.95 -0.96
N GLN A 170 10.68 4.77 -1.28
CA GLN A 170 9.72 4.50 -2.34
C GLN A 170 10.38 4.34 -3.72
N THR A 171 11.28 5.26 -4.08
CA THR A 171 11.97 5.22 -5.38
C THR A 171 12.88 4.00 -5.49
N SER A 172 13.58 3.65 -4.40
CA SER A 172 14.46 2.47 -4.35
C SER A 172 13.66 1.16 -4.40
N ALA A 173 12.55 1.08 -3.67
CA ALA A 173 11.63 -0.06 -3.68
C ALA A 173 11.04 -0.31 -5.08
N ARG A 174 10.57 0.74 -5.75
CA ARG A 174 10.08 0.66 -7.13
C ARG A 174 11.17 0.18 -8.08
N HIS A 175 12.36 0.77 -8.02
CA HIS A 175 13.48 0.35 -8.87
C HIS A 175 13.86 -1.12 -8.65
N TRP A 176 13.80 -1.59 -7.41
CA TRP A 176 14.07 -2.98 -7.06
C TRP A 176 13.02 -3.93 -7.66
N LEU A 177 11.74 -3.57 -7.59
CA LEU A 177 10.64 -4.35 -8.15
C LEU A 177 10.66 -4.39 -9.68
N ASP A 178 10.86 -3.23 -10.34
CA ASP A 178 10.98 -3.09 -11.80
C ASP A 178 12.10 -3.95 -12.41
N ARG A 179 13.04 -4.42 -11.59
CA ARG A 179 14.22 -5.21 -12.00
C ARG A 179 14.12 -6.66 -11.56
N ASP A 180 12.92 -7.16 -11.25
CA ASP A 180 12.65 -8.52 -10.79
C ASP A 180 13.47 -8.91 -9.55
N GLY A 181 13.78 -7.96 -8.67
CA GLY A 181 14.48 -8.26 -7.42
C GLY A 181 15.85 -8.91 -7.63
N LYS A 182 16.60 -8.51 -8.67
CA LYS A 182 17.97 -9.02 -8.95
C LYS A 182 18.93 -8.94 -7.76
N ILE A 183 18.67 -8.03 -6.83
CA ILE A 183 19.35 -7.94 -5.54
C ILE A 183 18.42 -8.62 -4.54
N ASP A 184 18.93 -9.50 -3.67
CA ASP A 184 18.08 -10.09 -2.63
C ASP A 184 17.45 -8.99 -1.75
N ARG A 185 16.20 -9.20 -1.29
CA ARG A 185 15.44 -8.18 -0.56
C ARG A 185 16.22 -7.66 0.65
N ARG A 186 16.83 -8.56 1.43
CA ARG A 186 17.60 -8.21 2.62
C ARG A 186 18.72 -7.24 2.25
N ARG A 187 19.46 -7.53 1.18
CA ARG A 187 20.53 -6.68 0.69
C ARG A 187 19.99 -5.34 0.16
N ALA A 188 18.87 -5.33 -0.55
CA ALA A 188 18.24 -4.09 -1.00
C ALA A 188 17.86 -3.20 0.19
N THR A 189 17.24 -3.77 1.23
CA THR A 189 16.90 -3.08 2.47
C THR A 189 18.15 -2.57 3.20
N GLU A 190 19.20 -3.38 3.35
CA GLU A 190 20.48 -2.97 3.95
C GLU A 190 21.11 -1.77 3.22
N LEU A 191 21.09 -1.78 1.88
CA LEU A 191 21.65 -0.72 1.05
C LEU A 191 20.88 0.60 1.23
N VAL A 192 19.54 0.55 1.19
CA VAL A 192 18.68 1.73 1.35
C VAL A 192 18.77 2.28 2.77
N MET A 193 18.79 1.41 3.79
CA MET A 193 19.00 1.79 5.18
C MET A 193 20.35 2.51 5.37
N ASN A 194 21.44 1.96 4.81
CA ASN A 194 22.77 2.58 4.92
C ASN A 194 22.80 3.93 4.21
N LEU A 195 22.17 4.05 3.04
CA LEU A 195 22.07 5.31 2.30
C LEU A 195 21.30 6.37 3.10
N ILE A 196 20.18 6.03 3.74
CA ILE A 196 19.42 6.98 4.55
C ILE A 196 20.20 7.38 5.82
N TRP A 197 20.84 6.41 6.48
CA TRP A 197 21.51 6.66 7.76
C TRP A 197 22.86 7.38 7.63
N ARG A 198 23.66 7.02 6.63
CA ARG A 198 25.04 7.52 6.47
C ARG A 198 25.25 8.34 5.19
N GLY A 199 24.23 8.45 4.35
CA GLY A 199 24.40 8.98 2.99
C GLY A 199 25.38 8.13 2.18
N ILE A 200 25.90 8.73 1.10
CA ILE A 200 26.92 8.11 0.25
C ILE A 200 28.22 7.82 1.04
N SER A 201 28.48 8.55 2.13
CA SER A 201 29.67 8.32 2.98
C SER A 201 29.69 6.93 3.64
N GLY A 202 28.53 6.26 3.72
CA GLY A 202 28.41 4.89 4.21
C GLY A 202 28.98 3.82 3.27
N PHE A 203 29.43 4.18 2.06
CA PHE A 203 29.97 3.28 1.07
C PHE A 203 31.46 3.62 0.82
N PRO A 204 32.41 2.83 1.37
CA PRO A 204 33.82 3.14 1.26
C PRO A 204 34.27 3.10 -0.20
N LYS A 205 35.21 3.99 -0.57
CA LYS A 205 35.86 3.93 -1.88
C LYS A 205 36.55 2.57 -2.03
N SER A 206 36.31 1.89 -3.15
CA SER A 206 37.16 0.78 -3.56
C SER A 206 38.60 1.29 -3.63
N GLN A 207 39.54 0.56 -3.00
CA GLN A 207 40.95 0.85 -3.20
C GLN A 207 41.25 0.55 -4.67
N SER A 208 41.55 1.60 -5.45
CA SER A 208 42.07 1.50 -6.80
C SER A 208 43.49 0.94 -6.80
#